data_AF-A0A661HTS9-F1
#
_entry.id   AF-A0A661HTS9-F1
#
_cell.length_a   1.000
_cell.length_b   1.000
_cell.length_c   1.000
_cell.angle_alpha   90.00
_cell.angle_beta   90.00
_cell.angle_gamma   90.00
#
_symmetry.space_group_name_H-M   'P 1'
#
loop_
_entity.id
_entity.type
_entity.pdbx_description
1 polymer ?
#
loop_
_entity_poly.entity_id
_entity_poly.type
_entity_poly.pdbx_seq_one_letter_code
_entity_poly.pdbx_strand_id
1 'polypeptide(L)'
;MILLKTFKKIFYSLLVFLVVLIIVIVVAANSSFVIKKAADIFAPEYKISYDDITGNVFTGVKISELKFDGKTLTKKITFSWNPSKILYKRVAINEISVEALDVDVVKALIDSFPASEDNSSSAPLPVVILVDKVHVDVKSFEEQGILISKTVLDVEDIMYANDEIGIDRLMLQLDTNITNVSLEASLDDG
;
A
#
# COMPACT_ATOMS: atom_id res chain seq x y z
N MET A 1 -10.72 30.19 -47.81
CA MET A 1 -11.53 29.64 -46.69
C MET A 1 -11.35 28.13 -46.49
N ILE A 2 -11.26 27.32 -47.55
CA ILE A 2 -11.07 25.85 -47.47
C ILE A 2 -9.70 25.46 -46.87
N LEU A 3 -8.61 26.12 -47.29
CA LEU A 3 -7.24 25.82 -46.83
C LEU A 3 -7.04 25.97 -45.30
N LEU A 4 -7.57 27.06 -44.73
CA LEU A 4 -7.51 27.33 -43.28
C LEU A 4 -8.31 26.29 -42.47
N LYS A 5 -9.40 25.78 -43.03
CA LYS A 5 -10.26 24.77 -42.41
C LYS A 5 -9.57 23.40 -42.39
N THR A 6 -8.83 23.06 -43.45
CA THR A 6 -8.01 21.84 -43.52
C THR A 6 -6.80 21.92 -42.59
N PHE A 7 -6.10 23.06 -42.55
CA PHE A 7 -4.97 23.25 -41.63
C PHE A 7 -5.37 23.15 -40.15
N LYS A 8 -6.51 23.76 -39.77
CA LYS A 8 -7.06 23.61 -38.41
C LYS A 8 -7.38 22.15 -38.09
N LYS A 9 -7.97 21.38 -39.01
CA LYS A 9 -8.25 19.95 -38.81
C LYS A 9 -6.96 19.13 -38.58
N ILE A 10 -5.92 19.38 -39.37
CA ILE A 10 -4.63 18.70 -39.21
C ILE A 10 -3.99 19.07 -37.87
N PHE A 11 -4.00 20.36 -37.50
CA PHE A 11 -3.47 20.83 -36.23
C PHE A 11 -4.20 20.20 -35.03
N TYR A 12 -5.54 20.20 -35.02
CA TYR A 12 -6.31 19.54 -33.96
C TYR A 12 -6.10 18.02 -33.95
N SER A 13 -5.98 17.38 -35.11
CA SER A 13 -5.66 15.95 -35.19
C SER A 13 -4.28 15.64 -34.60
N LEU A 14 -3.28 16.47 -34.87
CA LEU A 14 -1.93 16.33 -34.31
C LEU A 14 -1.92 16.58 -32.80
N LEU A 15 -2.66 17.58 -32.33
CA LEU A 15 -2.78 17.90 -30.90
C LEU A 15 -3.46 16.76 -30.14
N VAL A 16 -4.56 16.22 -30.66
CA VAL A 16 -5.22 15.04 -30.09
C VAL A 16 -4.28 13.84 -30.09
N PHE A 17 -3.55 13.59 -31.18
CA PHE A 17 -2.56 12.52 -31.25
C PHE A 17 -1.48 12.66 -30.17
N LEU A 18 -0.92 13.85 -29.96
CA LEU A 18 0.08 14.09 -28.91
C LEU A 18 -0.49 13.88 -27.51
N VAL A 19 -1.72 14.34 -27.24
CA VAL A 19 -2.37 14.13 -25.94
C VAL A 19 -2.57 12.63 -25.69
N VAL A 20 -3.07 11.88 -26.68
CA VAL A 20 -3.23 10.42 -26.59
C VAL A 20 -1.88 9.73 -26.38
N LEU A 21 -0.84 10.16 -27.09
CA LEU A 21 0.51 9.62 -26.93
C LEU A 21 1.05 9.81 -25.51
N ILE A 22 0.87 10.99 -24.92
CA ILE A 22 1.27 11.27 -23.54
C ILE A 22 0.50 10.36 -22.57
N ILE A 23 -0.82 10.20 -22.75
CA ILE A 23 -1.64 9.32 -21.91
C ILE A 23 -1.12 7.88 -22.00
N VAL A 24 -0.84 7.37 -23.20
CA VAL A 24 -0.31 6.02 -23.41
C VAL A 24 1.04 5.84 -22.71
N ILE A 25 1.95 6.82 -22.82
CA ILE A 25 3.26 6.77 -22.15
C ILE A 25 3.10 6.73 -20.63
N VAL A 26 2.24 7.59 -20.07
CA VAL A 26 1.98 7.64 -18.62
C VAL A 26 1.38 6.33 -18.12
N VAL A 27 0.41 5.77 -18.83
CA VAL A 27 -0.21 4.48 -18.48
C VAL A 27 0.81 3.35 -18.58
N ALA A 28 1.61 3.31 -19.65
CA ALA A 28 2.64 2.30 -19.82
C ALA A 28 3.72 2.38 -18.73
N ALA A 29 4.16 3.59 -18.38
CA ALA A 29 5.17 3.83 -17.35
C ALA A 29 4.70 3.42 -15.95
N ASN A 30 3.39 3.45 -15.68
CA ASN A 30 2.81 3.08 -14.39
C ASN A 30 2.20 1.67 -14.38
N SER A 31 2.38 0.89 -15.45
CA SER A 31 1.82 -0.45 -15.59
C SER A 31 2.45 -1.46 -14.63
N SER A 32 1.76 -2.58 -14.40
CA SER A 32 2.27 -3.71 -13.61
C SER A 32 3.64 -4.19 -14.09
N PHE A 33 3.92 -4.14 -15.40
CA PHE A 33 5.20 -4.52 -15.96
C PHE A 33 6.35 -3.66 -15.44
N VAL A 34 6.16 -2.33 -15.37
CA VAL A 34 7.21 -1.42 -14.89
C VAL A 34 7.42 -1.58 -13.39
N ILE A 35 6.33 -1.72 -12.63
CA ILE A 35 6.39 -1.96 -11.18
C ILE A 35 7.13 -3.27 -10.90
N LYS A 36 6.77 -4.35 -11.60
CA LYS A 36 7.43 -5.66 -11.50
C LYS A 36 8.91 -5.55 -11.85
N LYS A 37 9.26 -4.88 -12.95
CA LYS A 37 10.66 -4.70 -13.34
C LYS A 37 11.47 -3.91 -12.31
N ALA A 38 10.88 -2.89 -11.70
CA ALA A 38 11.54 -2.16 -10.62
C ALA A 38 11.74 -3.07 -9.39
N ALA A 39 10.71 -3.80 -9.00
CA ALA A 39 10.77 -4.73 -7.87
C ALA A 39 11.77 -5.88 -8.11
N ASP A 40 11.88 -6.41 -9.33
CA ASP A 40 12.88 -7.43 -9.70
C ASP A 40 14.33 -6.94 -9.54
N ILE A 41 14.56 -5.62 -9.62
CA ILE A 41 15.88 -5.01 -9.44
C ILE A 41 16.16 -4.78 -7.95
N PHE A 42 15.22 -4.18 -7.22
CA PHE A 42 15.47 -3.70 -5.85
C PHE A 42 15.13 -4.72 -4.76
N ALA A 43 14.07 -5.52 -4.92
CA ALA A 43 13.61 -6.45 -3.88
C ALA A 43 14.67 -7.52 -3.49
N PRO A 44 15.45 -8.09 -4.42
CA PRO A 44 16.45 -9.10 -4.08
C PRO A 44 17.54 -8.61 -3.12
N GLU A 45 17.87 -7.32 -3.14
CA GLU A 45 18.87 -6.71 -2.22
C GLU A 45 18.45 -6.85 -0.75
N TYR A 46 17.14 -6.92 -0.49
CA TYR A 46 16.55 -7.07 0.83
C TYR A 46 16.05 -8.50 1.10
N LYS A 47 16.48 -9.48 0.28
CA LYS A 47 15.99 -10.87 0.32
C LYS A 47 14.48 -11.00 0.14
N ILE A 48 13.86 -10.01 -0.50
CA ILE A 48 12.43 -10.01 -0.81
C ILE A 48 12.21 -10.61 -2.20
N SER A 49 11.22 -11.49 -2.29
CA SER A 49 10.76 -12.07 -3.56
C SER A 49 9.24 -12.19 -3.56
N TYR A 50 8.64 -12.42 -4.72
CA TYR A 50 7.20 -12.51 -4.90
C TYR A 50 6.87 -13.37 -6.12
N ASP A 51 5.63 -13.87 -6.21
CA ASP A 51 5.21 -14.65 -7.38
C ASP A 51 4.71 -13.72 -8.50
N ASP A 52 3.89 -12.73 -8.15
CA ASP A 52 3.42 -11.75 -9.14
C ASP A 52 3.07 -10.39 -8.54
N ILE A 53 3.13 -9.36 -9.39
CA ILE A 53 2.66 -8.01 -9.09
C ILE A 53 1.70 -7.59 -10.19
N THR A 54 0.47 -7.26 -9.82
CA THR A 54 -0.58 -6.82 -10.74
C THR A 54 -1.13 -5.46 -10.35
N GLY A 55 -1.85 -4.82 -11.28
CA GLY A 55 -2.39 -3.48 -11.08
C GLY A 55 -1.47 -2.38 -11.61
N ASN A 56 -1.64 -1.16 -11.10
CA ASN A 56 -0.86 0.01 -11.50
C ASN A 56 -0.92 1.09 -10.41
N VAL A 57 -0.07 2.11 -10.52
CA VAL A 57 0.01 3.19 -9.52
C VAL A 57 -1.31 3.98 -9.37
N PHE A 58 -2.18 4.02 -10.38
CA PHE A 58 -3.43 4.79 -10.34
C PHE A 58 -4.61 4.03 -9.72
N THR A 59 -4.69 2.71 -9.93
CA THR A 59 -5.81 1.88 -9.45
C THR A 59 -5.44 1.02 -8.24
N GLY A 60 -4.16 1.00 -7.87
CA GLY A 60 -3.63 0.15 -6.81
C GLY A 60 -2.84 -1.04 -7.35
N VAL A 61 -2.03 -1.60 -6.45
CA VAL A 61 -1.09 -2.69 -6.68
C VAL A 61 -1.48 -3.88 -5.82
N LYS A 62 -1.38 -5.07 -6.39
CA LYS A 62 -1.55 -6.34 -5.67
C LYS A 62 -0.28 -7.16 -5.83
N ILE A 63 0.26 -7.62 -4.71
CA ILE A 63 1.45 -8.46 -4.65
C ILE A 63 1.01 -9.83 -4.16
N SER A 64 1.32 -10.87 -4.93
CA SER A 64 0.99 -12.27 -4.61
C SER A 64 2.22 -12.98 -4.05
N GLU A 65 2.03 -13.75 -2.98
CA GLU A 65 3.04 -14.60 -2.34
C GLU A 65 4.34 -13.84 -2.05
N LEU A 66 4.24 -12.74 -1.30
CA LEU A 66 5.42 -12.01 -0.85
C LEU A 66 6.23 -12.91 0.08
N LYS A 67 7.53 -12.99 -0.15
CA LYS A 67 8.48 -13.86 0.54
C LYS A 67 9.66 -13.05 1.05
N PHE A 68 10.14 -13.42 2.23
CA PHE A 68 11.40 -12.95 2.79
C PHE A 68 12.33 -14.15 3.03
N ASP A 69 13.55 -14.07 2.52
CA ASP A 69 14.57 -15.14 2.63
C ASP A 69 14.03 -16.52 2.19
N GLY A 70 13.22 -16.52 1.12
CA GLY A 70 12.59 -17.71 0.55
C GLY A 70 11.36 -18.24 1.30
N LYS A 71 10.99 -17.66 2.45
CA LYS A 71 9.80 -18.03 3.23
C LYS A 71 8.64 -17.10 2.92
N THR A 72 7.43 -17.63 2.75
CA THR A 72 6.23 -16.80 2.53
C THR A 72 5.96 -15.92 3.73
N LEU A 73 6.01 -14.61 3.52
CA LEU A 73 5.68 -13.58 4.50
C LEU A 73 4.17 -13.31 4.51
N THR A 74 3.54 -13.24 3.34
CA THR A 74 2.08 -13.06 3.21
C THR A 74 1.61 -13.59 1.87
N LYS A 75 0.39 -14.12 1.85
CA LYS A 75 -0.24 -14.63 0.64
C LYS A 75 -0.57 -13.51 -0.34
N LYS A 76 -1.03 -12.37 0.15
CA LYS A 76 -1.46 -11.26 -0.69
C LYS A 76 -1.39 -9.92 0.05
N ILE A 77 -0.79 -8.93 -0.61
CA ILE A 77 -0.88 -7.53 -0.23
C ILE A 77 -1.69 -6.80 -1.28
N THR A 78 -2.63 -5.96 -0.85
CA THR A 78 -3.33 -4.99 -1.71
C THR A 78 -3.07 -3.59 -1.16
N PHE A 79 -2.63 -2.70 -2.03
CA PHE A 79 -2.46 -1.28 -1.72
C PHE A 79 -3.15 -0.47 -2.81
N SER A 80 -4.04 0.45 -2.42
CA SER A 80 -4.63 1.39 -3.37
C SER A 80 -4.75 2.78 -2.77
N TRP A 81 -4.67 3.80 -3.63
CA TRP A 81 -4.66 5.19 -3.22
C TRP A 81 -5.23 6.08 -4.34
N ASN A 82 -5.54 7.33 -4.01
CA ASN A 82 -6.07 8.31 -4.95
C ASN A 82 -5.02 9.39 -5.26
N PRO A 83 -4.25 9.26 -6.37
CA PRO A 83 -3.19 10.20 -6.71
C PRO A 83 -3.69 11.62 -6.99
N SER A 84 -4.97 11.81 -7.34
CA SER A 84 -5.52 13.16 -7.59
C SER A 84 -5.52 14.04 -6.35
N LYS A 85 -5.47 13.45 -5.16
CA LYS A 85 -5.49 14.16 -3.88
C LYS A 85 -4.18 14.90 -3.58
N ILE A 86 -3.08 14.52 -4.25
CA ILE A 86 -1.79 15.24 -4.15
C ILE A 86 -1.93 16.70 -4.55
N LEU A 87 -2.79 17.00 -5.54
CA LEU A 87 -3.04 18.38 -6.00
C LEU A 87 -3.59 19.28 -4.88
N TYR A 88 -4.14 18.68 -3.82
CA TYR A 88 -4.67 19.35 -2.65
C TYR A 88 -3.78 19.17 -1.41
N LYS A 89 -2.51 18.79 -1.59
CA LYS A 89 -1.56 18.47 -0.51
C LYS A 89 -2.07 17.37 0.43
N ARG A 90 -2.71 16.34 -0.15
CA ARG A 90 -3.18 15.17 0.60
C ARG A 90 -2.68 13.88 -0.04
N VAL A 91 -2.36 12.90 0.79
CA VAL A 91 -2.14 11.51 0.39
C VAL A 91 -3.33 10.73 0.89
N ALA A 92 -4.19 10.26 -0.03
CA ALA A 92 -5.36 9.48 0.32
C ALA A 92 -5.16 8.03 -0.10
N ILE A 93 -4.99 7.16 0.87
CA ILE A 93 -4.85 5.72 0.72
C ILE A 93 -6.25 5.13 0.89
N ASN A 94 -6.77 4.44 -0.12
CA ASN A 94 -8.12 3.88 -0.04
C ASN A 94 -8.08 2.51 0.66
N GLU A 95 -7.00 1.74 0.49
CA GLU A 95 -6.90 0.40 1.06
C GLU A 95 -5.45 0.00 1.31
N ILE A 96 -5.19 -0.52 2.50
CA ILE A 96 -4.04 -1.37 2.83
C ILE A 96 -4.60 -2.70 3.32
N SER A 97 -4.35 -3.78 2.61
CA SER A 97 -4.83 -5.11 2.99
C SER A 97 -3.71 -6.14 2.92
N VAL A 98 -3.56 -6.92 3.98
CA VAL A 98 -2.56 -8.00 4.08
C VAL A 98 -3.29 -9.28 4.49
N GLU A 99 -3.14 -10.33 3.69
CA GLU A 99 -3.81 -11.62 3.90
C GLU A 99 -2.80 -12.68 4.35
N ALA A 100 -3.13 -13.44 5.40
CA ALA A 100 -2.33 -14.53 5.94
C ALA A 100 -0.86 -14.14 6.21
N LEU A 101 -0.63 -13.06 6.95
CA LEU A 101 0.69 -12.62 7.40
C LEU A 101 1.34 -13.68 8.32
N ASP A 102 2.59 -14.06 8.07
CA ASP A 102 3.32 -15.05 8.86
C ASP A 102 4.20 -14.36 9.91
N VAL A 103 3.84 -14.51 11.18
CA VAL A 103 4.47 -13.79 12.32
C VAL A 103 5.95 -14.13 12.45
N ASP A 104 6.35 -15.37 12.23
CA ASP A 104 7.75 -15.78 12.39
C ASP A 104 8.63 -15.18 11.29
N VAL A 105 8.08 -15.06 10.07
CA VAL A 105 8.77 -14.41 8.96
C VAL A 105 8.82 -12.89 9.16
N VAL A 106 7.78 -12.27 9.73
CA VAL A 106 7.81 -10.85 10.13
C VAL A 106 8.90 -10.59 11.17
N LYS A 107 8.99 -11.42 12.22
CA LYS A 107 10.06 -11.32 13.24
C LYS A 107 11.44 -11.41 12.58
N ALA A 108 11.65 -12.41 11.71
CA ALA A 108 12.91 -12.57 10.98
C ALA A 108 13.25 -11.39 10.06
N LEU A 109 12.25 -10.77 9.43
CA LEU A 109 12.42 -9.56 8.62
C LEU A 109 12.85 -8.38 9.50
N ILE A 110 12.16 -8.16 10.63
CA ILE A 110 12.49 -7.08 11.57
C ILE A 110 13.93 -7.24 12.10
N ASP A 111 14.31 -8.46 12.49
CA ASP A 111 15.65 -8.78 13.01
C ASP A 111 16.77 -8.60 11.95
N SER A 112 16.42 -8.52 10.66
CA SER A 112 17.38 -8.31 9.58
C SER A 112 17.80 -6.85 9.40
N PHE A 113 17.03 -5.90 9.96
CA PHE A 113 17.38 -4.49 9.90
C PHE A 113 18.55 -4.18 10.84
N PRO A 114 19.51 -3.33 10.43
CA PRO A 114 20.57 -2.88 11.32
C PRO A 114 19.96 -2.12 12.51
N ALA A 115 20.53 -2.28 13.70
CA ALA A 115 20.16 -1.48 14.85
C ALA A 115 20.41 0.00 14.52
N SER A 116 19.33 0.79 14.47
CA SER A 116 19.40 2.20 14.09
C SER A 116 19.94 3.04 15.24
N GLU A 117 21.19 3.51 15.13
CA GLU A 117 21.71 4.66 15.84
C GLU A 117 21.50 5.90 14.96
N ASP A 118 20.33 6.55 15.01
CA ASP A 118 20.17 7.99 14.74
C ASP A 118 18.69 8.38 14.78
N ASN A 119 18.31 9.16 15.80
CA ASN A 119 17.02 9.85 15.89
C ASN A 119 17.16 11.26 15.30
N SER A 120 17.47 11.35 14.01
CA SER A 120 17.38 12.64 13.31
C SER A 120 15.90 13.02 13.15
N SER A 121 15.44 13.96 13.98
CA SER A 121 14.12 14.59 13.88
C SER A 121 13.98 15.27 12.51
N SER A 122 13.23 14.63 11.62
CA SER A 122 12.75 15.26 10.39
C SER A 122 11.53 16.12 10.70
N ALA A 123 11.45 17.32 10.12
CA ALA A 123 10.25 18.15 10.21
C ALA A 123 9.03 17.40 9.66
N PRO A 124 7.84 17.54 10.27
CA PRO A 124 6.64 16.88 9.81
C PRO A 124 6.32 17.30 8.37
N LEU A 125 5.95 16.32 7.54
CA LEU A 125 5.56 16.57 6.16
C LEU A 125 4.28 17.43 6.16
N PRO A 126 4.22 18.55 5.43
CA PRO A 126 3.06 19.46 5.41
C PRO A 126 1.95 18.89 4.51
N VAL A 127 1.56 17.64 4.75
CA VAL A 127 0.66 16.84 3.92
C VAL A 127 -0.32 16.13 4.84
N VAL A 128 -1.61 16.20 4.52
CA VAL A 128 -2.63 15.41 5.23
C VAL A 128 -2.62 13.99 4.69
N ILE A 129 -2.48 13.00 5.58
CA ILE A 129 -2.57 11.58 5.23
C ILE A 129 -3.96 11.09 5.64
N LEU A 130 -4.65 10.46 4.71
CA LEU A 130 -5.95 9.82 4.91
C LEU A 130 -5.81 8.35 4.54
N VAL A 131 -6.30 7.45 5.38
CA VAL A 131 -6.36 6.01 5.10
C VAL A 131 -7.79 5.52 5.35
N ASP A 132 -8.51 5.21 4.29
CA ASP A 132 -9.93 4.84 4.40
C ASP A 132 -10.07 3.46 5.08
N LYS A 133 -9.23 2.50 4.68
CA LYS A 133 -9.29 1.13 5.21
C LYS A 133 -7.93 0.47 5.36
N VAL A 134 -7.71 -0.14 6.52
CA VAL A 134 -6.63 -1.08 6.80
C VAL A 134 -7.25 -2.42 7.21
N HIS A 135 -6.78 -3.51 6.61
CA HIS A 135 -7.14 -4.88 6.97
C HIS A 135 -5.86 -5.71 7.10
N VAL A 136 -5.66 -6.35 8.24
CA VAL A 136 -4.55 -7.28 8.45
C VAL A 136 -5.10 -8.58 8.99
N ASP A 137 -4.93 -9.63 8.21
CA ASP A 137 -5.22 -11.01 8.60
C ASP A 137 -3.89 -11.75 8.77
N VAL A 138 -3.73 -12.42 9.92
CA VAL A 138 -2.51 -13.14 10.28
C VAL A 138 -2.78 -14.63 10.24
N LYS A 139 -1.85 -15.37 9.65
CA LYS A 139 -1.85 -16.83 9.61
C LYS A 139 -1.76 -17.37 11.04
N SER A 140 -2.49 -18.45 11.33
CA SER A 140 -2.44 -19.10 12.65
C SER A 140 -1.01 -19.48 13.06
N PHE A 141 -0.70 -19.23 14.33
CA PHE A 141 0.61 -19.47 14.92
C PHE A 141 0.49 -19.85 16.40
N GLU A 142 1.56 -20.41 16.96
CA GLU A 142 1.64 -20.79 18.37
C GLU A 142 2.71 -19.96 19.06
N GLU A 143 2.36 -19.35 20.19
CA GLU A 143 3.28 -18.56 21.00
C GLU A 143 3.14 -19.00 22.46
N GLN A 144 4.23 -19.46 23.07
CA GLN A 144 4.27 -19.88 24.48
C GLN A 144 3.21 -20.94 24.86
N GLY A 145 2.88 -21.85 23.93
CA GLY A 145 1.87 -22.91 24.15
C GLY A 145 0.42 -22.45 23.94
N ILE A 146 0.20 -21.21 23.51
CA ILE A 146 -1.11 -20.66 23.15
C ILE A 146 -1.23 -20.70 21.63
N LEU A 147 -2.17 -21.50 21.13
CA LEU A 147 -2.51 -21.51 19.72
C LEU A 147 -3.42 -20.32 19.43
N ILE A 148 -2.97 -19.43 18.56
CA ILE A 148 -3.75 -18.31 18.05
C ILE A 148 -4.26 -18.74 16.67
N SER A 149 -5.54 -19.09 16.59
CA SER A 149 -6.17 -19.60 15.37
C SER A 149 -6.59 -18.49 14.41
N LYS A 150 -6.86 -17.29 14.94
CA LYS A 150 -7.29 -16.13 14.15
C LYS A 150 -6.73 -14.86 14.77
N THR A 151 -6.21 -13.96 13.94
CA THR A 151 -5.90 -12.58 14.32
C THR A 151 -6.26 -11.68 13.16
N VAL A 152 -7.22 -10.79 13.39
CA VAL A 152 -7.68 -9.83 12.39
C VAL A 152 -7.68 -8.44 13.01
N LEU A 153 -7.05 -7.49 12.33
CA LEU A 153 -7.11 -6.07 12.63
C LEU A 153 -7.79 -5.35 11.46
N ASP A 154 -8.90 -4.68 11.75
CA ASP A 154 -9.57 -3.77 10.85
C ASP A 154 -9.47 -2.36 11.41
N VAL A 155 -9.06 -1.39 10.58
CA VAL A 155 -9.05 0.03 10.93
C VAL A 155 -9.74 0.80 9.82
N GLU A 156 -10.68 1.67 10.17
CA GLU A 156 -11.46 2.50 9.26
C GLU A 156 -11.20 3.97 9.57
N ASP A 157 -11.04 4.76 8.50
CA ASP A 157 -10.91 6.22 8.52
C ASP A 157 -9.82 6.75 9.47
N ILE A 158 -8.57 6.55 9.08
CA ILE A 158 -7.39 7.14 9.73
C ILE A 158 -7.10 8.50 9.10
N MET A 159 -6.93 9.52 9.92
CA MET A 159 -6.42 10.82 9.52
C MET A 159 -5.16 11.15 10.30
N TYR A 160 -4.11 11.61 9.60
CA TYR A 160 -2.96 12.25 10.21
C TYR A 160 -2.75 13.63 9.60
N ALA A 161 -2.80 14.66 10.45
CA ALA A 161 -2.59 16.05 10.07
C ALA A 161 -2.08 16.85 11.27
N ASN A 162 -1.11 17.75 11.08
CA ASN A 162 -0.61 18.66 12.13
C ASN A 162 -0.18 17.94 13.42
N ASP A 163 0.45 16.78 13.31
CA ASP A 163 0.85 15.94 14.45
C ASP A 163 -0.30 15.33 15.26
N GLU A 164 -1.55 15.43 14.78
CA GLU A 164 -2.73 14.80 15.35
C GLU A 164 -3.09 13.54 14.55
N ILE A 165 -3.58 12.51 15.24
CA ILE A 165 -4.07 11.25 14.66
C ILE A 165 -5.53 11.06 15.06
N GLY A 166 -6.41 10.93 14.08
CA GLY A 166 -7.79 10.49 14.25
C GLY A 166 -7.98 9.09 13.67
N ILE A 167 -8.78 8.27 14.34
CA ILE A 167 -9.20 6.92 13.91
C ILE A 167 -10.68 6.77 14.27
N ASP A 168 -11.56 6.71 13.27
CA ASP A 168 -13.00 6.52 13.54
C ASP A 168 -13.26 5.15 14.17
N ARG A 169 -12.62 4.11 13.63
CA ARG A 169 -12.83 2.75 14.13
C ARG A 169 -11.59 1.88 14.04
N LEU A 170 -11.29 1.19 15.13
CA LEU A 170 -10.30 0.13 15.23
C LEU A 170 -10.97 -1.10 15.82
N MET A 171 -10.89 -2.22 15.12
CA MET A 171 -11.36 -3.52 15.58
C MET A 171 -10.21 -4.53 15.55
N LEU A 172 -9.92 -5.14 16.69
CA LEU A 172 -8.99 -6.26 16.79
C LEU A 172 -9.74 -7.50 17.28
N GLN A 173 -9.61 -8.60 16.56
CA GLN A 173 -10.15 -9.90 16.92
C GLN A 173 -9.02 -10.92 17.02
N LEU A 174 -8.95 -11.62 18.15
CA LEU A 174 -8.00 -12.68 18.43
C LEU A 174 -8.75 -13.90 18.94
N ASP A 175 -8.69 -15.01 18.23
CA ASP A 175 -9.23 -16.29 18.70
C ASP A 175 -8.09 -17.21 19.09
N THR A 176 -8.12 -17.73 20.31
CA THR A 176 -7.10 -18.66 20.82
C THR A 176 -7.72 -19.95 21.33
N ASN A 177 -6.89 -20.96 21.60
CA ASN A 177 -7.32 -22.18 22.27
C ASN A 177 -7.76 -21.98 23.73
N ILE A 178 -7.47 -20.83 24.34
CA ILE A 178 -7.79 -20.53 25.74
C ILE A 178 -9.01 -19.59 25.84
N THR A 179 -9.02 -18.52 25.04
CA THR A 179 -10.02 -17.46 25.08
C THR A 179 -10.11 -16.70 23.76
N ASN A 180 -11.20 -15.97 23.56
CA ASN A 180 -11.36 -15.04 22.46
C ASN A 180 -11.25 -13.60 23.01
N VAL A 181 -10.49 -12.76 22.34
CA VAL A 181 -10.32 -11.35 22.67
C VAL A 181 -10.85 -10.52 21.52
N SER A 182 -11.73 -9.57 21.83
CA SER A 182 -12.22 -8.58 20.88
C SER A 182 -12.03 -7.20 21.50
N LEU A 183 -11.45 -6.29 20.73
CA LEU A 183 -11.31 -4.88 21.07
C LEU A 183 -11.97 -4.06 19.97
N GLU A 184 -12.82 -3.13 20.37
CA GLU A 184 -13.36 -2.08 19.50
C GLU A 184 -13.02 -0.75 20.15
N ALA A 185 -12.39 0.14 19.39
CA ALA A 185 -11.91 1.42 19.88
C ALA A 185 -12.06 2.48 18.78
N SER A 186 -12.08 3.74 19.20
CA SER A 186 -11.95 4.91 18.33
C SER A 186 -10.98 5.89 18.99
N LEU A 187 -10.38 6.76 18.19
CA LEU A 187 -9.51 7.83 18.63
C LEU A 187 -9.94 9.12 17.94
N ASP A 188 -10.40 10.08 18.73
CA ASP A 188 -10.71 11.42 18.27
C ASP A 188 -9.90 12.37 19.14
N ASP A 189 -8.76 12.82 18.63
CA ASP A 189 -8.00 13.91 19.24
C ASP A 189 -8.61 15.19 18.65
N GLY A 190 -9.48 15.83 19.45
CA GLY A 190 -10.47 16.82 18.99
C GLY A 190 -9.96 18.22 18.67
#